data_AF-A0ABD5BHY4-F1
#
_entry.id   AF-A0ABD5BHY4-F1
#
_cell.length_a   1.000
_cell.length_b   1.000
_cell.length_c   1.000
_cell.angle_alpha   90.00
_cell.angle_beta   90.00
_cell.angle_gamma   90.00
#
_symmetry.space_group_name_H-M   'P 1'
#
loop_
_entity.id
_entity.type
_entity.pdbx_description
1 polymer ?
#
loop_
_entity_poly.entity_id
_entity_poly.type
_entity_poly.pdbx_seq_one_letter_code
_entity_poly.pdbx_strand_id
1 'polypeptide(L)'
;PAVIIFVLYTMVIYKSNFLIGFCLFTSAVLSIVWYCYADTLENQYAWLKFIGDKRFYYYYSFFLLGFLIGDKNFHGNPLALFAIASVVGILGYYEPNGALLDAASWFAFNAALLLLMVSLCKRLKLRIEGFVVKMGQVSLPIYLWHVLPILLVGAMVDKDTLGFYLSVTAIIFALVIIFIRLRGKSRFIDSFFYGERANWLPAEK
;
A
#
# COMPACT_ATOMS: atom_id res chain seq x y z
N PRO A 1 0.20 -6.36 16.62
CA PRO A 1 1.53 -6.99 16.92
C PRO A 1 2.58 -6.77 15.83
N ALA A 2 2.33 -7.19 14.58
CA ALA A 2 3.31 -7.10 13.48
C ALA A 2 3.77 -5.67 13.13
N VAL A 3 2.86 -4.69 13.17
CA VAL A 3 3.21 -3.27 12.89
C VAL A 3 4.26 -2.73 13.86
N ILE A 4 4.20 -3.10 15.14
CA ILE A 4 5.20 -2.67 16.13
C ILE A 4 6.57 -3.26 15.79
N ILE A 5 6.62 -4.53 15.38
CA ILE A 5 7.84 -5.20 14.91
C ILE A 5 8.39 -4.47 13.67
N PHE A 6 7.53 -4.11 12.72
CA PHE A 6 7.93 -3.36 11.53
C PHE A 6 8.54 -2.00 11.87
N VAL A 7 7.95 -1.28 12.83
CA VAL A 7 8.49 0.00 13.32
C VAL A 7 9.87 -0.20 13.95
N LEU A 8 10.02 -1.16 14.86
CA LEU A 8 11.30 -1.46 15.51
C LEU A 8 12.39 -1.85 14.50
N TYR A 9 12.08 -2.72 13.53
CA TYR A 9 13.01 -3.08 12.47
C TYR A 9 13.41 -1.86 11.64
N THR A 10 12.42 -1.05 11.25
CA THR A 10 12.65 0.16 10.46
C THR A 10 13.55 1.15 11.20
N MET A 11 13.37 1.35 12.52
CA MET A 11 14.25 2.20 13.34
C MET A 11 15.72 1.76 13.33
N VAL A 12 15.98 0.44 13.28
CA VAL A 12 17.34 -0.10 13.24
C VAL A 12 17.96 0.11 11.86
N ILE A 13 17.25 -0.29 10.80
CA ILE A 13 17.78 -0.26 9.43
C ILE A 13 17.85 1.15 8.86
N TYR A 14 17.00 2.08 9.34
CA TYR A 14 16.92 3.45 8.82
C TYR A 14 18.22 4.25 9.01
N LYS A 15 19.11 3.78 9.89
CA LYS A 15 20.43 4.37 10.12
C LYS A 15 21.35 4.36 8.89
N SER A 16 21.06 3.55 7.87
CA SER A 16 21.87 3.46 6.66
C SER A 16 21.01 3.29 5.41
N ASN A 17 21.26 4.13 4.39
CA ASN A 17 20.62 4.01 3.08
C ASN A 17 20.86 2.62 2.44
N PHE A 18 22.04 2.03 2.67
CA PHE A 18 22.35 0.69 2.20
C PHE A 18 21.47 -0.36 2.89
N LEU A 19 21.36 -0.32 4.22
CA LEU A 19 20.56 -1.29 4.99
C LEU A 19 19.07 -1.19 4.63
N ILE A 20 18.54 0.03 4.51
CA ILE A 20 17.16 0.25 4.05
C ILE A 20 16.95 -0.39 2.67
N GLY A 21 17.81 -0.08 1.71
CA GLY A 21 17.68 -0.57 0.34
C GLY A 21 17.79 -2.08 0.26
N PHE A 22 18.75 -2.66 0.98
CA PHE A 22 18.92 -4.10 1.11
C PHE A 22 17.69 -4.77 1.73
N CYS A 23 17.17 -4.25 2.85
CA CYS A 23 15.97 -4.78 3.50
C CYS A 23 14.73 -4.67 2.63
N LEU A 24 14.54 -3.57 1.89
CA LEU A 24 13.44 -3.44 0.94
C LEU A 24 13.55 -4.43 -0.22
N PHE A 25 14.76 -4.61 -0.77
CA PHE A 25 15.00 -5.56 -1.85
C PHE A 25 14.76 -6.99 -1.39
N THR A 26 15.40 -7.39 -0.29
CA THR A 26 15.25 -8.74 0.27
C THR A 26 13.81 -9.05 0.69
N SER A 27 13.12 -8.09 1.31
CA SER A 27 11.72 -8.28 1.67
C SER A 27 10.85 -8.43 0.43
N ALA A 28 11.09 -7.66 -0.64
CA ALA A 28 10.34 -7.80 -1.90
C ALA A 28 10.57 -9.15 -2.58
N VAL A 29 11.83 -9.60 -2.65
CA VAL A 29 12.19 -10.93 -3.19
C VAL A 29 11.52 -12.03 -2.36
N LEU A 30 11.61 -11.97 -1.04
CA LEU A 30 10.94 -12.91 -0.15
C LEU A 30 9.43 -12.89 -0.35
N SER A 31 8.80 -11.71 -0.46
CA SER A 31 7.37 -11.60 -0.73
C SER A 31 6.95 -12.32 -2.01
N ILE A 32 7.71 -12.16 -3.10
CA ILE A 32 7.41 -12.76 -4.41
C ILE A 32 7.65 -14.28 -4.37
N VAL A 33 8.81 -14.70 -3.88
CA VAL A 33 9.18 -16.12 -3.80
C VAL A 33 8.24 -16.88 -2.86
N TRP A 34 7.94 -16.29 -1.70
CA TRP A 34 7.05 -16.90 -0.72
C TRP A 34 5.59 -16.90 -1.21
N TYR A 35 5.14 -15.87 -1.94
CA TYR A 35 3.82 -15.91 -2.59
C TYR A 35 3.71 -17.08 -3.58
N CYS A 36 4.76 -17.32 -4.37
CA CYS A 36 4.81 -18.39 -5.37
C CYS A 36 4.90 -19.80 -4.74
N TYR A 37 5.75 -19.98 -3.71
CA TYR A 37 6.16 -21.30 -3.23
C TYR A 37 5.76 -21.61 -1.78
N ALA A 38 5.06 -20.73 -1.06
CA ALA A 38 4.70 -20.92 0.35
C ALA A 38 4.08 -22.29 0.62
N ASP A 39 3.03 -22.63 -0.13
CA ASP A 39 2.27 -23.84 0.14
C ASP A 39 3.13 -25.09 -0.10
N THR A 40 4.01 -25.06 -1.12
CA THR A 40 4.95 -26.15 -1.41
C THR A 40 6.03 -26.28 -0.33
N LEU A 41 6.62 -25.16 0.10
CA LEU A 41 7.70 -25.09 1.08
C LEU A 41 7.20 -25.42 2.48
N GLU A 42 6.04 -24.92 2.89
CA GLU A 42 5.43 -25.19 4.20
C GLU A 42 4.97 -26.64 4.32
N ASN A 43 4.56 -27.28 3.21
CA ASN A 43 4.23 -28.70 3.19
C ASN A 43 5.47 -29.60 3.31
N GLN A 44 6.60 -29.20 2.72
CA GLN A 44 7.87 -29.94 2.86
C GLN A 44 8.56 -29.67 4.21
N TYR A 45 8.45 -28.45 4.72
CA TYR A 45 9.17 -27.98 5.89
C TYR A 45 8.21 -27.23 6.83
N ALA A 46 7.45 -27.98 7.64
CA ALA A 46 6.44 -27.42 8.54
C ALA A 46 6.96 -26.33 9.50
N TRP A 47 8.26 -26.38 9.84
CA TRP A 47 8.90 -25.38 10.70
C TRP A 47 8.99 -23.99 10.06
N LEU A 48 8.92 -23.88 8.73
CA LEU A 48 8.91 -22.59 8.02
C LEU A 48 7.71 -21.72 8.40
N LYS A 49 6.60 -22.34 8.84
CA LYS A 49 5.40 -21.62 9.35
C LYS A 49 5.72 -20.74 10.57
N PHE A 50 6.79 -21.06 11.31
CA PHE A 50 7.21 -20.28 12.48
C PHE A 50 8.16 -19.12 12.13
N ILE A 51 8.78 -19.13 10.94
CA ILE A 51 9.66 -18.03 10.51
C ILE A 51 8.84 -16.83 10.07
N GLY A 52 7.67 -17.07 9.45
CA GLY A 52 6.71 -16.02 9.17
C GLY A 52 5.63 -16.44 8.18
N ASP A 53 4.45 -15.84 8.32
CA ASP A 53 3.35 -15.95 7.36
C ASP A 53 3.73 -15.22 6.05
N LYS A 54 3.31 -15.75 4.89
CA LYS A 54 3.47 -15.10 3.57
C LYS A 54 3.05 -13.63 3.56
N ARG A 55 2.03 -13.30 4.34
CA ARG A 55 1.49 -11.94 4.53
C ARG A 55 2.46 -11.03 5.28
N PHE A 56 3.27 -11.57 6.21
CA PHE A 56 4.19 -10.77 7.01
C PHE A 56 5.22 -10.06 6.15
N TYR A 57 5.94 -10.81 5.30
CA TYR A 57 6.94 -10.26 4.38
C TYR A 57 6.31 -9.34 3.34
N TYR A 58 5.16 -9.76 2.79
CA TYR A 58 4.38 -8.96 1.86
C TYR A 58 4.02 -7.60 2.46
N TYR A 59 3.44 -7.56 3.65
CA TYR A 59 3.06 -6.32 4.33
C TYR A 59 4.25 -5.49 4.77
N TYR A 60 5.36 -6.12 5.18
CA TYR A 60 6.57 -5.41 5.55
C TYR A 60 7.18 -4.66 4.36
N SER A 61 7.23 -5.29 3.18
CA SER A 61 7.70 -4.65 1.95
C SER A 61 6.91 -3.39 1.61
N PHE A 62 5.58 -3.44 1.67
CA PHE A 62 4.75 -2.25 1.41
C PHE A 62 4.80 -1.23 2.53
N PHE A 63 4.97 -1.67 3.79
CA PHE A 63 5.18 -0.76 4.91
C PHE A 63 6.47 0.05 4.72
N LEU A 64 7.59 -0.62 4.43
CA LEU A 64 8.89 0.02 4.24
C LEU A 64 8.89 0.91 3.00
N LEU A 65 8.29 0.44 1.89
CA LEU A 65 8.10 1.24 0.68
C LEU A 65 7.27 2.50 0.99
N GLY A 66 6.13 2.36 1.67
CA GLY A 66 5.27 3.47 2.08
C GLY A 66 5.98 4.47 2.99
N PHE A 67 6.76 3.98 3.96
CA PHE A 67 7.58 4.78 4.85
C PHE A 67 8.61 5.62 4.06
N LEU A 68 9.35 5.01 3.13
CA LEU A 68 10.35 5.71 2.33
C LEU A 68 9.74 6.74 1.38
N ILE A 69 8.61 6.41 0.77
CA ILE A 69 7.88 7.36 -0.08
C ILE A 69 7.40 8.54 0.76
N GLY A 70 6.88 8.27 1.96
CA GLY A 70 6.43 9.29 2.92
C GLY A 70 7.55 10.24 3.32
N ASP A 71 8.66 9.68 3.79
CA ASP A 71 9.83 10.39 4.30
C ASP A 71 10.61 11.16 3.21
N LYS A 72 10.93 10.50 2.08
CA LYS A 72 11.84 11.06 1.06
C LYS A 72 11.19 12.04 0.07
N ASN A 73 10.10 12.71 0.42
CA ASN A 73 9.45 13.71 -0.44
C ASN A 73 9.25 13.21 -1.90
N PHE A 74 8.85 11.94 -2.09
CA PHE A 74 8.53 11.43 -3.43
C PHE A 74 7.34 12.21 -4.05
N HIS A 75 7.48 12.66 -5.30
CA HIS A 75 6.44 13.36 -6.07
C HIS A 75 6.28 12.74 -7.46
N GLY A 76 5.80 11.49 -7.53
CA GLY A 76 5.44 10.89 -8.83
C GLY A 76 4.27 11.61 -9.50
N ASN A 77 4.11 11.48 -10.82
CA ASN A 77 2.93 11.97 -11.52
C ASN A 77 1.77 10.95 -11.37
N PRO A 78 0.64 11.31 -10.74
CA PRO A 78 -0.50 10.39 -10.56
C PRO A 78 -1.02 9.76 -11.86
N LEU A 79 -1.05 10.51 -12.96
CA LEU A 79 -1.54 9.98 -14.23
C LEU A 79 -0.60 8.91 -14.79
N ALA A 80 0.71 9.13 -14.66
CA ALA A 80 1.71 8.14 -15.05
C ALA A 80 1.61 6.90 -14.16
N LEU A 81 1.43 7.07 -12.84
CA LEU A 81 1.28 5.95 -11.91
C LEU A 81 -0.03 5.17 -12.12
N PHE A 82 -1.12 5.85 -12.51
CA PHE A 82 -2.37 5.20 -12.92
C PHE A 82 -2.16 4.37 -14.19
N ALA A 83 -1.46 4.94 -15.19
CA ALA A 83 -1.13 4.21 -16.41
C ALA A 83 -0.23 3.00 -16.11
N ILE A 84 0.79 3.16 -15.26
CA ILE A 84 1.68 2.07 -14.84
C ILE A 84 0.89 0.98 -14.11
N ALA A 85 0.07 1.33 -13.12
CA ALA A 85 -0.76 0.36 -12.41
C ALA A 85 -1.69 -0.40 -13.37
N SER A 86 -2.33 0.31 -14.30
CA SER A 86 -3.20 -0.30 -15.31
C SER A 86 -2.43 -1.23 -16.25
N VAL A 87 -1.27 -0.80 -16.77
CA VAL A 87 -0.43 -1.60 -17.66
C VAL A 87 0.09 -2.84 -16.96
N VAL A 88 0.59 -2.72 -15.73
CA VAL A 88 1.08 -3.86 -14.95
C VAL A 88 -0.05 -4.85 -14.65
N GLY A 89 -1.26 -4.36 -14.34
CA GLY A 89 -2.43 -5.22 -14.16
C GLY A 89 -2.85 -5.94 -15.45
N ILE A 90 -2.84 -5.23 -16.60
CA ILE A 90 -3.14 -5.82 -17.92
C ILE A 90 -2.11 -6.88 -18.28
N LEU A 91 -0.82 -6.55 -18.18
CA LEU A 91 0.27 -7.48 -18.51
C LEU A 91 0.22 -8.70 -17.60
N GLY A 92 0.04 -8.51 -16.28
CA GLY A 92 -0.11 -9.61 -15.33
C GLY A 92 -1.28 -10.54 -15.64
N TYR A 93 -2.42 -9.99 -16.09
CA TYR A 93 -3.58 -10.80 -16.49
C TYR A 93 -3.31 -11.65 -17.75
N TYR A 94 -2.61 -11.11 -18.75
CA TYR A 94 -2.34 -11.82 -20.00
C TYR A 94 -1.08 -12.70 -19.93
N GLU A 95 -0.40 -12.74 -18.79
CA GLU A 95 0.82 -13.50 -18.64
C GLU A 95 0.53 -15.02 -18.56
N PRO A 96 1.04 -15.84 -19.49
CA PRO A 96 0.74 -17.26 -19.50
C PRO A 96 1.53 -18.01 -18.41
N ASN A 97 0.81 -18.54 -17.41
CA ASN A 97 1.14 -19.72 -16.59
C ASN A 97 2.47 -19.74 -15.77
N GLY A 98 3.19 -18.64 -15.64
CA GLY A 98 4.38 -18.57 -14.77
C GLY A 98 4.04 -18.14 -13.35
N ALA A 99 3.97 -19.07 -12.37
CA ALA A 99 3.63 -18.76 -10.98
C ALA A 99 4.52 -17.66 -10.34
N LEU A 100 5.81 -17.63 -10.71
CA LEU A 100 6.74 -16.58 -10.23
C LEU A 100 6.45 -15.22 -10.87
N LEU A 101 6.09 -15.21 -12.15
CA LEU A 101 5.83 -14.00 -12.91
C LEU A 101 4.47 -13.40 -12.55
N ASP A 102 3.48 -14.26 -12.25
CA ASP A 102 2.21 -13.88 -11.64
C ASP A 102 2.44 -13.22 -10.26
N ALA A 103 3.22 -13.88 -9.38
CA ALA A 103 3.58 -13.33 -8.08
C ALA A 103 4.28 -11.95 -8.19
N ALA A 104 5.22 -11.82 -9.13
CA ALA A 104 5.94 -10.58 -9.38
C ALA A 104 5.02 -9.48 -9.94
N SER A 105 4.14 -9.82 -10.88
CA SER A 105 3.15 -8.90 -11.46
C SER A 105 2.16 -8.42 -10.42
N TRP A 106 1.68 -9.33 -9.56
CA TRP A 106 0.81 -8.99 -8.44
C TRP A 106 1.50 -8.06 -7.45
N PHE A 107 2.77 -8.32 -7.09
CA PHE A 107 3.55 -7.43 -6.23
C PHE A 107 3.74 -6.05 -6.87
N ALA A 108 4.13 -6.00 -8.16
CA ALA A 108 4.35 -4.77 -8.90
C ALA A 108 3.06 -3.94 -9.03
N PHE A 109 1.92 -4.58 -9.28
CA PHE A 109 0.61 -3.93 -9.33
C PHE A 109 0.28 -3.24 -8.01
N ASN A 110 0.44 -3.95 -6.88
CA ASN A 110 0.18 -3.38 -5.55
C ASN A 110 1.17 -2.25 -5.20
N ALA A 111 2.44 -2.37 -5.60
CA ALA A 111 3.43 -1.31 -5.42
C ALA A 111 3.06 -0.04 -6.22
N ALA A 112 2.60 -0.21 -7.46
CA ALA A 112 2.15 0.89 -8.31
C ALA A 112 0.92 1.59 -7.73
N LEU A 113 -0.06 0.83 -7.22
CA LEU A 113 -1.23 1.39 -6.53
C LEU A 113 -0.85 2.18 -5.28
N LEU A 114 0.07 1.67 -4.47
CA LEU A 114 0.58 2.37 -3.28
C LEU A 114 1.22 3.71 -3.68
N LEU A 115 2.09 3.70 -4.69
CA LEU A 115 2.74 4.90 -5.22
C LEU A 115 1.72 5.91 -5.76
N LEU A 116 0.73 5.44 -6.54
CA LEU A 116 -0.35 6.26 -7.07
C LEU A 116 -1.11 6.96 -5.94
N MET A 117 -1.51 6.20 -4.93
CA MET A 117 -2.26 6.73 -3.79
C MET A 117 -1.47 7.81 -3.05
N VAL A 118 -0.21 7.53 -2.71
CA VAL A 118 0.64 8.51 -1.98
C VAL A 118 0.92 9.74 -2.83
N SER A 119 1.17 9.57 -4.14
CA SER A 119 1.39 10.68 -5.07
C SER A 119 0.16 11.59 -5.18
N LEU A 120 -1.04 11.02 -5.30
CA LEU A 120 -2.30 11.78 -5.31
C LEU A 120 -2.48 12.60 -4.03
N CYS A 121 -2.25 11.98 -2.87
CA CYS A 121 -2.32 12.67 -1.59
C CYS A 121 -1.33 13.84 -1.50
N LYS A 122 -0.10 13.69 -2.01
CA LYS A 122 0.92 14.75 -1.97
C LYS A 122 0.66 15.89 -2.95
N ARG A 123 0.30 15.59 -4.21
CA ARG A 123 0.15 16.59 -5.29
C ARG A 123 -0.95 17.61 -4.98
N LEU A 124 -2.01 17.19 -4.31
CA LEU A 124 -3.18 18.02 -4.02
C LEU A 124 -2.97 18.96 -2.82
N LYS A 125 -1.71 19.38 -2.57
CA LYS A 125 -1.28 20.33 -1.52
C LYS A 125 -1.86 20.04 -0.14
N LEU A 126 -1.86 18.78 0.25
CA LEU A 126 -2.02 18.38 1.65
C LEU A 126 -0.70 18.56 2.44
N ARG A 127 0.06 19.62 2.11
CA ARG A 127 1.42 19.90 2.58
C ARG A 127 1.43 20.69 3.89
N ILE A 128 0.33 21.39 4.20
CA ILE A 128 0.21 22.28 5.36
C ILE A 128 -0.07 21.48 6.65
N GLU A 129 -0.65 20.30 6.52
CA GLU A 129 -0.82 19.35 7.60
C GLU A 129 -0.56 18.00 6.99
N GLY A 130 0.40 17.23 7.49
CA GLY A 130 0.82 15.96 6.89
C GLY A 130 -0.34 14.98 6.80
N PHE A 131 -1.22 15.09 5.82
CA PHE A 131 -2.43 14.30 5.67
C PHE A 131 -2.10 12.85 5.38
N VAL A 132 -1.05 12.60 4.61
CA VAL A 132 -0.50 11.26 4.41
C VAL A 132 -0.02 10.69 5.75
N VAL A 133 0.56 11.53 6.60
CA VAL A 133 1.02 11.16 7.94
C VAL A 133 -0.16 10.98 8.90
N LYS A 134 -1.16 11.86 8.90
CA LYS A 134 -2.38 11.78 9.72
C LYS A 134 -3.29 10.62 9.28
N MET A 135 -3.48 10.40 7.98
CA MET A 135 -4.09 9.18 7.47
C MET A 135 -3.27 7.96 7.92
N GLY A 136 -1.95 7.97 7.80
CA GLY A 136 -1.12 6.86 8.30
C GLY A 136 -1.12 6.67 9.83
N GLN A 137 -1.37 7.73 10.60
CA GLN A 137 -1.35 7.74 12.08
C GLN A 137 -2.71 7.39 12.68
N VAL A 138 -3.81 7.82 12.05
CA VAL A 138 -5.19 7.61 12.51
C VAL A 138 -5.79 6.38 11.84
N SER A 139 -5.27 5.98 10.68
CA SER A 139 -5.71 4.79 9.96
C SER A 139 -4.54 3.82 9.75
N LEU A 140 -4.67 2.68 10.42
CA LEU A 140 -3.60 1.82 10.88
C LEU A 140 -2.67 1.22 9.81
N PRO A 141 -2.96 1.23 8.50
CA PRO A 141 -1.96 1.71 7.54
C PRO A 141 -2.52 2.14 6.16
N ILE A 142 -1.81 3.03 5.48
CA ILE A 142 -1.88 3.30 4.01
C ILE A 142 -2.00 1.99 3.18
N TYR A 143 -1.49 0.88 3.71
CA TYR A 143 -1.66 -0.46 3.16
C TYR A 143 -3.11 -0.99 3.20
N LEU A 144 -3.83 -0.96 4.34
CA LEU A 144 -5.20 -1.53 4.40
C LEU A 144 -6.20 -0.75 3.54
N TRP A 145 -5.87 0.49 3.17
CA TRP A 145 -6.76 1.38 2.43
C TRP A 145 -6.90 1.07 0.96
N HIS A 146 -5.86 0.59 0.29
CA HIS A 146 -6.01 0.07 -1.07
C HIS A 146 -6.46 -1.39 -1.05
N VAL A 147 -6.14 -2.12 0.02
CA VAL A 147 -6.58 -3.50 0.23
C VAL A 147 -8.10 -3.60 0.42
N LEU A 148 -8.75 -2.66 1.10
CA LEU A 148 -10.20 -2.70 1.29
C LEU A 148 -10.97 -2.62 -0.05
N PRO A 149 -10.70 -1.66 -0.96
CA PRO A 149 -11.22 -1.68 -2.32
C PRO A 149 -10.91 -2.96 -3.08
N ILE A 150 -9.69 -3.50 -2.97
CA ILE A 150 -9.30 -4.78 -3.58
C ILE A 150 -10.21 -5.91 -3.08
N LEU A 151 -10.46 -5.99 -1.78
CA LEU A 151 -11.32 -7.02 -1.18
C LEU A 151 -12.78 -6.85 -1.58
N LEU A 152 -13.30 -5.62 -1.61
CA LEU A 152 -14.68 -5.33 -2.00
C LEU A 152 -14.93 -5.67 -3.46
N VAL A 153 -14.04 -5.24 -4.37
CA VAL A 153 -14.14 -5.60 -5.78
C VAL A 153 -13.98 -7.10 -5.96
N GLY A 154 -13.05 -7.73 -5.25
CA GLY A 154 -12.83 -9.18 -5.30
C GLY A 154 -13.95 -10.02 -4.72
N ALA A 155 -14.91 -9.42 -4.01
CA ALA A 155 -16.14 -10.09 -3.59
C ALA A 155 -17.25 -10.03 -4.66
N MET A 156 -17.13 -9.13 -5.64
CA MET A 156 -18.14 -8.87 -6.67
C MET A 156 -17.67 -9.29 -8.08
N VAL A 157 -16.37 -9.26 -8.31
CA VAL A 157 -15.72 -9.52 -9.59
C VAL A 157 -14.62 -10.53 -9.34
N ASP A 158 -14.57 -11.55 -10.20
CA ASP A 158 -13.55 -12.58 -10.11
C ASP A 158 -12.15 -11.96 -10.30
N LYS A 159 -11.23 -12.34 -9.40
CA LYS A 159 -9.87 -11.78 -9.32
C LYS A 159 -9.04 -12.11 -10.55
N ASP A 160 -9.41 -13.19 -11.23
CA ASP A 160 -8.74 -13.67 -12.44
C ASP A 160 -9.33 -13.02 -13.70
N THR A 161 -9.90 -11.81 -13.59
CA THR A 161 -10.45 -11.08 -14.74
C THR A 161 -9.77 -9.74 -14.92
N LEU A 162 -9.60 -9.34 -16.18
CA LEU A 162 -9.15 -7.98 -16.51
C LEU A 162 -10.04 -6.91 -15.87
N GLY A 163 -11.35 -7.18 -15.78
CA GLY A 163 -12.33 -6.31 -15.15
C GLY A 163 -12.01 -5.99 -13.69
N PHE A 164 -11.46 -6.95 -12.94
CA PHE A 164 -11.04 -6.76 -11.55
C PHE A 164 -9.92 -5.71 -11.44
N TYR A 165 -8.83 -5.87 -12.19
CA TYR A 165 -7.67 -4.97 -12.11
C TYR A 165 -8.01 -3.52 -12.50
N LEU A 166 -8.80 -3.35 -13.57
CA LEU A 166 -9.24 -2.03 -14.02
C LEU A 166 -10.19 -1.38 -13.00
N SER A 167 -11.14 -2.15 -12.46
CA SER A 167 -12.11 -1.65 -11.47
C SER A 167 -11.43 -1.23 -10.18
N VAL A 168 -10.51 -2.03 -9.65
CA VAL A 168 -9.72 -1.69 -8.45
C VAL A 168 -8.97 -0.38 -8.65
N THR A 169 -8.26 -0.25 -9.77
CA THR A 169 -7.45 0.94 -10.07
C THR A 169 -8.33 2.19 -10.17
N ALA A 170 -9.47 2.09 -10.87
CA ALA A 170 -10.43 3.19 -11.00
C ALA A 170 -11.07 3.57 -9.66
N ILE A 171 -11.47 2.60 -8.85
CA ILE A 171 -12.09 2.82 -7.53
C ILE A 171 -11.11 3.48 -6.57
N ILE A 172 -9.86 3.01 -6.50
CA ILE A 172 -8.84 3.64 -5.65
C ILE A 172 -8.61 5.09 -6.08
N PHE A 173 -8.50 5.34 -7.39
CA PHE A 173 -8.34 6.69 -7.91
C PHE A 173 -9.53 7.59 -7.54
N ALA A 174 -10.77 7.10 -7.70
CA ALA A 174 -11.98 7.83 -7.37
C ALA A 174 -12.12 8.09 -5.86
N LEU A 175 -11.88 7.08 -5.02
CA LEU A 175 -11.97 7.19 -3.56
C LEU A 175 -11.02 8.27 -3.02
N VAL A 176 -9.77 8.28 -3.48
CA VAL A 176 -8.81 9.31 -3.07
C VAL A 176 -9.29 10.71 -3.45
N ILE A 177 -9.87 10.88 -4.64
CA ILE A 177 -10.46 12.16 -5.06
C ILE A 177 -11.64 12.54 -4.17
N ILE A 178 -12.54 11.60 -3.87
CA ILE A 178 -13.72 11.83 -3.04
C ILE A 178 -13.31 12.28 -1.64
N PHE A 179 -12.39 11.56 -0.98
CA PHE A 179 -11.93 11.94 0.36
C PHE A 179 -11.36 13.36 0.38
N ILE A 180 -10.53 13.69 -0.60
CA ILE A 180 -9.98 15.04 -0.72
C ILE A 180 -11.10 16.09 -0.89
N ARG A 181 -12.11 15.83 -1.73
CA ARG A 181 -13.24 16.76 -1.91
C ARG A 181 -14.12 16.89 -0.68
N LEU A 182 -14.21 15.86 0.16
CA LEU A 182 -14.99 15.85 1.39
C LEU A 182 -14.26 16.50 2.58
N ARG A 183 -12.96 16.75 2.48
CA ARG A 183 -12.18 17.41 3.53
C ARG A 183 -12.69 18.83 3.80
N GLY A 184 -12.89 19.17 5.07
CA GLY A 184 -13.43 20.46 5.50
C GLY A 184 -14.92 20.62 5.23
N LYS A 185 -15.60 19.60 4.69
CA LYS A 185 -17.05 19.62 4.44
C LYS A 185 -17.85 18.98 5.57
N SER A 186 -17.25 18.07 6.34
CA SER A 186 -17.94 17.37 7.41
C SER A 186 -17.06 17.19 8.62
N ARG A 187 -17.59 17.63 9.76
CA ARG A 187 -16.93 17.52 11.05
C ARG A 187 -16.61 16.09 11.46
N PHE A 188 -17.53 15.20 11.12
CA PHE A 188 -17.39 13.78 11.35
C PHE A 188 -16.25 13.18 10.51
N ILE A 189 -16.19 13.52 9.22
CA ILE A 189 -15.17 13.00 8.30
C ILE A 189 -13.79 13.49 8.73
N ASP A 190 -13.64 14.77 9.00
CA ASP A 190 -12.36 15.36 9.38
C ASP A 190 -11.84 14.82 10.73
N SER A 191 -12.74 14.53 11.66
CA SER A 191 -12.44 13.90 12.94
C SER A 191 -12.01 12.43 12.79
N PHE A 192 -12.75 11.64 12.01
CA PHE A 192 -12.60 10.18 11.97
C PHE A 192 -11.58 9.71 10.93
N PHE A 193 -11.53 10.37 9.77
CA PHE A 193 -10.63 9.99 8.67
C PHE A 193 -9.32 10.78 8.68
N TYR A 194 -9.34 12.04 9.13
CA TYR A 194 -8.16 12.91 9.11
C TYR A 194 -7.58 13.19 10.49
N GLY A 195 -8.24 12.72 11.56
CA GLY A 195 -7.79 12.90 12.95
C GLY A 195 -7.71 14.35 13.40
N GLU A 196 -8.46 15.26 12.77
CA GLU A 196 -8.36 16.70 13.03
C GLU A 196 -9.20 17.14 14.24
N ARG A 197 -9.51 16.25 15.21
CA ARG A 197 -10.35 16.52 16.41
C ARG A 197 -9.92 17.73 17.25
N ALA A 198 -8.66 18.12 17.20
CA ALA A 198 -8.15 19.28 17.94
C ALA A 198 -8.53 20.63 17.32
N ASN A 199 -8.76 20.69 16.00
CA ASN A 199 -9.13 21.92 15.28
C ASN A 199 -10.61 22.33 15.49
N TRP A 200 -11.32 21.65 16.39
CA TRP A 200 -12.77 21.78 16.64
C TRP A 200 -13.11 22.71 17.79
N LEU A 201 -12.12 23.05 18.63
CA LEU A 201 -12.32 24.03 19.67
C LEU A 201 -12.55 25.39 19.00
N PRO A 202 -13.63 26.12 19.34
CA PRO A 202 -13.76 27.49 18.88
C PRO A 202 -12.51 28.23 19.34
N ALA A 203 -11.84 28.95 18.43
CA ALA A 203 -10.88 29.95 18.83
C ALA A 203 -11.60 30.86 19.81
N GLU A 204 -11.21 30.84 21.09
CA GLU A 204 -11.71 31.77 22.08
C GLU A 204 -11.52 33.18 21.50
N LYS A 205 -12.65 33.87 21.31
CA LYS A 205 -12.69 35.27 20.89
C LYS A 205 -12.56 36.16 22.12
#